data_AF-A0A7K6HA19-F1
#
_entry.id   AF-A0A7K6HA19-F1
#
_cell.length_a   1.000
_cell.length_b   1.000
_cell.length_c   1.000
_cell.angle_alpha   90.00
_cell.angle_beta   90.00
_cell.angle_gamma   90.00
#
_symmetry.space_group_name_H-M   'P 1'
#
loop_
_entity.id
_entity.type
_entity.pdbx_description
1 polymer ?
#
loop_
_entity_poly.entity_id
_entity_poly.type
_entity_poly.pdbx_seq_one_letter_code
_entity_poly.pdbx_strand_id
1 'polypeptide(L)' 'MDVLQSLQQLARDNLAFFRPSRATSATSGRLCRACSALLGHAQQLGPALAHLSQVAPNFDLDPETPGNGYRSLIQ' A
#
# COMPACT_ATOMS: atom_id res chain seq x y z
N MET A 1 3.42 -5.83 10.89
CA MET A 1 3.43 -5.30 9.53
C MET A 1 2.27 -4.32 9.45
N ASP A 2 2.53 -3.07 9.07
CA ASP A 2 1.43 -2.15 8.75
C ASP A 2 0.72 -2.57 7.45
N VAL A 3 -0.40 -1.90 7.12
CA VAL A 3 -1.20 -2.21 5.93
C VAL A 3 -0.39 -2.07 4.63
N LEU A 4 0.46 -1.03 4.55
CA LEU A 4 1.29 -0.78 3.37
C LEU A 4 2.37 -1.85 3.18
N GLN A 5 3.03 -2.27 4.26
CA GLN A 5 4.00 -3.36 4.28
C GLN A 5 3.35 -4.68 3.89
N SER A 6 2.13 -4.95 4.39
CA SER A 6 1.37 -6.15 4.05
C SER A 6 0.98 -6.17 2.57
N LEU A 7 0.53 -5.03 2.03
CA LEU A 7 0.23 -4.87 0.59
C LEU A 7 1.48 -5.09 -0.27
N GLN A 8 2.62 -4.49 0.12
CA GLN A 8 3.87 -4.69 -0.60
C GLN A 8 4.31 -6.15 -0.58
N GLN A 9 4.18 -6.83 0.55
CA GLN A 9 4.55 -8.25 0.64
C GLN A 9 3.66 -9.11 -0.26
N LEU A 10 2.34 -8.92 -0.18
CA LEU A 10 1.38 -9.62 -1.04
C LEU A 10 1.65 -9.38 -2.54
N ALA A 11 1.99 -8.13 -2.92
CA ALA A 11 2.32 -7.80 -4.29
C ALA A 11 3.64 -8.45 -4.74
N ARG A 12 4.67 -8.54 -3.88
CA ARG A 12 5.92 -9.26 -4.18
C ARG A 12 5.68 -10.75 -4.39
N ASP A 13 4.90 -11.38 -3.52
CA ASP A 13 4.61 -12.81 -3.58
C ASP A 13 3.83 -13.16 -4.86
N ASN A 14 2.82 -12.36 -5.20
CA ASN A 14 2.07 -12.50 -6.45
C ASN A 14 2.94 -12.25 -7.68
N LEU A 15 3.83 -11.25 -7.65
CA LEU A 15 4.76 -10.99 -8.75
C LEU A 15 5.70 -12.19 -8.99
N ALA A 16 6.20 -12.80 -7.91
CA ALA A 16 7.04 -14.00 -7.99
C ALA A 16 6.28 -15.21 -8.55
N PHE A 17 4.99 -15.35 -8.20
CA PHE A 17 4.12 -16.42 -8.69
C PHE A 17 3.78 -16.24 -10.18
N PHE A 18 3.32 -15.05 -10.59
CA PHE A 18 2.88 -14.75 -11.96
C PHE A 18 4.01 -14.38 -12.93
N ARG A 19 5.26 -14.53 -12.52
CA ARG A 19 6.42 -14.18 -13.36
C ARG A 19 6.37 -14.95 -14.69
N PRO A 20 6.77 -14.35 -15.83
CA PRO A 20 6.55 -14.92 -17.17
C PRO A 20 7.11 -16.34 -17.38
N SER A 21 8.20 -16.70 -16.69
CA SER A 21 8.76 -18.06 -16.74
C SER A 21 7.85 -19.14 -16.13
N ARG A 22 6.87 -18.75 -15.31
CA ARG A 22 5.86 -19.63 -14.69
C ARG A 22 4.45 -19.41 -15.25
N ALA A 23 4.25 -18.37 -16.05
CA ALA A 23 2.95 -17.85 -16.42
C ALA A 23 2.74 -17.86 -17.95
N THR A 24 1.89 -18.76 -18.44
CA THR A 24 1.62 -18.94 -19.88
C THR A 24 0.41 -18.16 -20.39
N SER A 25 -0.37 -17.52 -19.51
CA SER A 25 -1.62 -16.84 -19.89
C SER A 25 -1.49 -15.32 -19.95
N ALA A 26 -2.27 -14.70 -20.85
CA ALA A 26 -2.40 -13.24 -20.92
C ALA A 26 -2.89 -12.62 -19.59
N THR A 27 -3.72 -13.36 -18.84
CA THR A 27 -4.19 -12.95 -17.51
C THR A 27 -3.05 -12.88 -16.50
N SER A 28 -2.18 -13.88 -16.46
CA SER A 28 -1.00 -13.89 -15.59
C SER A 28 -0.07 -12.69 -15.91
N GLY A 29 0.10 -12.36 -17.20
CA GLY A 29 0.85 -11.16 -17.62
C GLY A 29 0.21 -9.84 -17.18
N ARG A 30 -1.12 -9.75 -17.11
CA ARG A 30 -1.84 -8.58 -16.54
C ARG A 30 -1.63 -8.49 -15.03
N LEU A 31 -1.73 -9.61 -14.31
CA LEU A 31 -1.52 -9.66 -12.86
C LEU A 31 -0.08 -9.31 -12.48
N CYS A 32 0.91 -9.79 -13.23
CA CYS A 32 2.31 -9.42 -13.04
C CYS A 32 2.52 -7.90 -13.19
N ARG A 33 1.95 -7.29 -14.24
CA ARG A 33 2.02 -5.83 -14.44
C ARG A 33 1.32 -5.05 -13.33
N ALA A 34 0.13 -5.51 -12.90
CA ALA A 34 -0.60 -4.88 -11.81
C ALA A 34 0.17 -4.93 -10.49
N CYS A 35 0.75 -6.08 -10.12
CA CYS A 35 1.56 -6.22 -8.91
C CYS A 35 2.82 -5.34 -8.96
N SER A 36 3.46 -5.26 -10.13
CA SER A 36 4.61 -4.37 -10.32
C SER A 36 4.25 -2.90 -10.15
N ALA A 37 3.09 -2.47 -10.69
CA ALA A 37 2.61 -1.10 -10.55
C ALA A 37 2.25 -0.77 -9.08
N LEU A 38 1.58 -1.70 -8.39
CA LEU A 38 1.27 -1.56 -6.95
C LEU A 38 2.54 -1.36 -6.12
N LEU A 39 3.61 -2.11 -6.39
CA LEU A 39 4.89 -1.93 -5.70
C LEU A 39 5.51 -0.55 -5.96
N GLY A 40 5.47 -0.08 -7.20
CA GLY A 40 5.95 1.26 -7.55
C GLY A 40 5.19 2.37 -6.82
N HIS A 41 3.86 2.29 -6.80
CA HIS A 41 3.03 3.27 -6.08
C HIS A 41 3.22 3.18 -4.56
N ALA A 42 3.33 1.98 -4.00
CA ALA A 42 3.54 1.79 -2.57
C ALA A 42 4.88 2.40 -2.10
N GLN A 43 5.93 2.31 -2.92
CA GLN A 43 7.22 2.96 -2.65
C GLN A 43 7.11 4.49 -2.66
N GLN A 44 6.33 5.04 -3.59
CA GLN A 44 6.09 6.49 -3.69
C GLN A 44 5.22 7.03 -2.55
N LEU A 45 4.27 6.23 -2.06
CA LEU A 45 3.36 6.60 -0.97
C LEU A 45 4.03 6.59 0.40
N GLY A 46 5.03 5.73 0.62
CA GLY A 46 5.70 5.58 1.91
C GLY A 46 6.16 6.91 2.54
N PRO A 47 6.93 7.76 1.83
CA PRO A 47 7.35 9.06 2.35
C PRO A 47 6.20 10.01 2.69
N ALA A 48 5.16 10.05 1.85
CA ALA A 48 3.99 10.92 2.06
C ALA A 48 3.19 10.47 3.29
N LEU A 49 2.97 9.17 3.45
CA LEU A 49 2.31 8.59 4.63
C LEU A 49 3.15 8.80 5.89
N ALA A 50 4.48 8.64 5.82
CA ALA A 50 5.36 8.89 6.95
C ALA A 50 5.30 10.34 7.42
N HIS A 51 5.29 11.31 6.49
CA HIS A 51 5.12 12.72 6.82
C HIS A 51 3.72 13.00 7.39
N LEU A 52 2.67 12.44 6.78
CA LEU A 52 1.29 12.59 7.27
C LEU A 52 1.15 12.06 8.71
N SER A 53 1.72 10.89 9.01
CA SER A 53 1.70 10.30 10.35
C SER A 53 2.42 11.16 11.40
N GLN A 54 3.42 11.96 11.01
CA GLN A 54 4.10 12.88 11.93
C GLN A 54 3.24 14.09 12.28
N VAL A 55 2.47 14.61 11.30
CA VAL A 55 1.65 15.82 11.52
C VAL A 55 0.23 15.52 11.99
N ALA A 56 -0.28 14.31 11.70
CA ALA A 56 -1.65 13.91 12.00
C ALA A 56 -2.10 14.13 13.46
N PRO A 57 -1.26 13.86 14.48
CA PRO A 57 -1.65 14.11 15.87
C PRO A 57 -1.98 15.58 16.18
N ASN A 58 -1.40 16.54 15.45
CA ASN A 58 -1.69 17.96 15.64
C ASN A 58 -3.11 18.35 15.19
N PHE A 59 -3.79 17.46 14.47
CA PHE A 59 -5.13 17.67 13.94
C PHE A 59 -6.17 16.74 14.59
N ASP A 60 -5.77 15.91 15.57
CA ASP A 60 -6.68 15.06 16.35
C ASP A 60 -7.21 15.84 17.57
N LEU A 61 -8.10 16.81 17.29
CA LEU A 61 -8.54 17.83 18.25
C LEU A 61 -9.62 17.34 19.25
N ASP A 62 -10.22 16.19 18.96
CA ASP A 62 -11.31 15.58 19.71
C ASP A 62 -11.24 14.04 19.56
N PRO A 63 -10.87 13.31 20.62
CA PRO A 63 -10.72 11.86 20.57
C PRO A 63 -12.04 11.09 20.51
N GLU A 64 -13.15 11.71 20.95
CA GLU A 64 -14.47 11.08 21.01
C GLU A 64 -15.16 11.05 19.64
N THR A 65 -14.75 11.92 18.72
CA THR A 65 -15.28 11.96 17.35
C THR A 65 -14.56 10.91 16.47
N PRO A 66 -15.26 9.89 15.95
CA PRO A 66 -14.66 8.88 15.08
C PRO A 66 -14.10 9.48 13.80
N GLY A 67 -12.87 9.12 13.45
CA GLY A 67 -12.23 9.58 12.22
C GLY A 67 -11.86 11.07 12.20
N ASN A 68 -11.85 11.72 13.37
CA ASN A 68 -11.42 13.11 13.50
C ASN A 68 -9.97 13.32 13.02
N GLY A 69 -9.70 14.54 12.54
CA GLY A 69 -8.42 14.89 11.93
C GLY A 69 -8.09 13.98 10.74
N TYR A 70 -6.91 13.36 10.79
CA TYR A 70 -6.41 12.47 9.74
C TYR A 70 -6.42 10.98 10.14
N ARG A 71 -7.07 10.59 11.25
CA ARG A 71 -7.08 9.20 11.74
C ARG A 71 -7.52 8.20 10.69
N SER A 72 -8.54 8.53 9.90
CA SER A 72 -9.08 7.67 8.83
C SER A 72 -8.13 7.46 7.65
N LEU A 73 -7.07 8.27 7.51
CA LEU A 73 -6.12 8.19 6.41
C LEU A 73 -4.85 7.40 6.77
N ILE A 74 -4.54 7.28 8.06
CA ILE A 74 -3.30 6.65 8.55
C ILE A 74 -3.52 5.30 9.26
N GLN A 75 -4.77 4.98 9.63
CA GLN A 75 -5.14 3.73 10.32
C GLN A 75 -5.47 2.59 9.36
#